data_AF-A0A1G3LR08-F1
#
_entry.id   AF-A0A1G3LR08-F1
#
_cell.length_a   1.000
_cell.length_b   1.000
_cell.length_c   1.000
_cell.angle_alpha   90.00
_cell.angle_beta   90.00
_cell.angle_gamma   90.00
#
_symmetry.space_group_name_H-M   'P 1'
#
loop_
_entity.id
_entity.type
_entity.pdbx_description
1 polymer ?
#
loop_
_entity_poly.entity_id
_entity_poly.type
_entity_poly.pdbx_seq_one_letter_code
_entity_poly.pdbx_strand_id
1 'polypeptide(L)'
;MVQFMNNNWNDELFNEWLSLREKFRKAKKDKNYNEVIKICENIIILDKNAKFIKIMVPLFQKEIGNAHLKLGNNKDAKGYYNLAIEGFKLYRKEKSLKNSNDWLKDIDLLENKLKKLN
;
A
#
# COMPACT_ATOMS: atom_id res chain seq x y z
N MET A 1 17.94 -1.41 -33.67
CA MET A 1 16.49 -1.45 -33.40
C MET A 1 16.29 -1.35 -31.91
N VAL A 2 15.82 -0.21 -31.42
CA VAL A 2 15.42 -0.08 -30.01
C VAL A 2 13.97 -0.56 -29.95
N GLN A 3 13.71 -1.67 -29.25
CA GLN A 3 12.36 -2.12 -28.96
C GLN A 3 11.64 -0.99 -28.20
N PHE A 4 10.61 -0.42 -28.83
CA PHE A 4 9.66 0.45 -28.15
C PHE A 4 9.04 -0.36 -27.02
N MET A 5 9.42 -0.02 -25.78
CA MET A 5 8.70 -0.48 -24.60
C MET A 5 7.28 0.05 -24.73
N ASN A 6 6.32 -0.83 -25.04
CA ASN A 6 4.91 -0.52 -24.92
C ASN A 6 4.60 -0.31 -23.42
N ASN A 7 4.87 0.90 -22.93
CA ASN A 7 4.20 1.42 -21.75
C ASN A 7 2.73 1.56 -22.17
N ASN A 8 1.92 0.52 -21.92
CA ASN A 8 0.48 0.56 -22.15
C ASN A 8 -0.16 1.49 -21.11
N TRP A 9 0.14 2.78 -21.24
CA TRP A 9 -0.53 3.86 -20.58
C TRP A 9 -2.03 3.74 -20.87
N ASN A 10 -2.84 3.92 -19.84
CA ASN A 10 -4.29 3.87 -19.96
C ASN A 10 -4.87 5.01 -19.09
N ASP A 11 -5.50 5.99 -19.74
CA ASP A 11 -6.06 7.16 -19.08
C ASP A 11 -7.19 6.80 -18.11
N GLU A 12 -8.01 5.80 -18.43
CA GLU A 12 -9.11 5.36 -17.58
C GLU A 12 -8.58 4.79 -16.26
N LEU A 13 -7.60 3.88 -16.33
CA LEU A 13 -6.95 3.29 -15.14
C LEU A 13 -6.19 4.35 -14.34
N PHE A 14 -5.56 5.32 -15.02
CA PHE A 14 -4.88 6.42 -14.33
C PHE A 14 -5.88 7.35 -13.63
N ASN A 15 -6.99 7.68 -14.27
CA ASN A 15 -8.07 8.49 -13.69
C ASN A 15 -8.76 7.76 -12.54
N GLU A 16 -8.93 6.43 -12.63
CA GLU A 16 -9.41 5.61 -11.53
C GLU A 16 -8.46 5.71 -10.33
N TRP A 17 -7.15 5.59 -10.55
CA TRP A 17 -6.16 5.79 -9.51
C TRP A 17 -6.28 7.17 -8.84
N LEU A 18 -6.40 8.25 -9.62
CA LEU A 18 -6.59 9.59 -9.08
C LEU A 18 -7.85 9.69 -8.21
N SER A 19 -8.97 9.17 -8.70
CA SER A 19 -10.25 9.13 -7.98
C SER A 19 -10.15 8.37 -6.66
N LEU A 20 -9.55 7.17 -6.67
CA LEU A 20 -9.32 6.37 -5.47
C LEU A 20 -8.42 7.11 -4.48
N ARG A 21 -7.39 7.82 -4.94
CA ARG A 21 -6.47 8.57 -4.08
C ARG A 21 -7.14 9.76 -3.40
N GLU A 22 -8.04 10.46 -4.09
CA GLU A 22 -8.84 11.53 -3.49
C GLU A 22 -9.83 10.99 -2.46
N LYS A 23 -10.57 9.91 -2.79
CA LYS A 23 -11.47 9.23 -1.86
C LYS A 23 -10.73 8.73 -0.61
N PHE A 24 -9.53 8.15 -0.79
CA PHE A 24 -8.68 7.69 0.30
C PHE A 24 -8.30 8.82 1.25
N ARG A 25 -7.86 9.97 0.73
CA ARG A 25 -7.53 11.15 1.55
C ARG A 25 -8.74 11.63 2.35
N LYS A 26 -9.92 11.68 1.72
CA LYS A 26 -11.17 12.07 2.38
C LYS A 26 -11.54 11.07 3.50
N ALA A 27 -11.56 9.78 3.21
CA ALA A 27 -11.88 8.75 4.20
C ALA A 27 -10.94 8.79 5.42
N LYS A 28 -9.63 9.04 5.19
CA LYS A 28 -8.67 9.25 6.28
C LYS A 28 -8.96 10.48 7.11
N LYS A 29 -9.29 11.61 6.48
CA LYS A 29 -9.67 12.86 7.17
C LYS A 29 -10.91 12.64 8.05
N ASP A 30 -11.89 11.93 7.51
CA ASP A 30 -13.17 11.65 8.16
C ASP A 30 -13.06 10.50 9.19
N LYS A 31 -11.87 9.88 9.32
CA LYS A 31 -11.61 8.70 10.17
C LYS A 31 -12.56 7.53 9.90
N ASN A 32 -13.08 7.42 8.67
CA ASN A 32 -13.92 6.31 8.27
C ASN A 32 -13.04 5.09 7.93
N TYR A 33 -12.70 4.33 8.96
CA TYR A 33 -11.75 3.21 8.84
C TYR A 33 -12.26 2.09 7.94
N ASN A 34 -13.56 1.80 7.91
CA ASN A 34 -14.14 0.82 6.99
C ASN A 34 -13.95 1.24 5.52
N GLU A 35 -14.19 2.52 5.23
CA GLU A 35 -13.99 3.05 3.87
C GLU A 35 -12.51 3.12 3.50
N VAL A 36 -11.62 3.42 4.45
CA VAL A 36 -10.16 3.32 4.24
C VAL A 36 -9.76 1.92 3.80
N ILE A 37 -10.26 0.88 4.47
CA ILE A 37 -9.96 -0.52 4.13
C ILE A 37 -10.41 -0.82 2.70
N LYS A 38 -11.69 -0.57 2.40
CA LYS A 38 -12.28 -0.83 1.09
C LYS A 38 -11.54 -0.12 -0.05
N ILE A 39 -11.19 1.16 0.12
CA ILE A 39 -10.47 1.92 -0.90
C ILE A 39 -9.06 1.37 -1.10
N CYS A 40 -8.37 1.01 -0.02
CA CYS A 40 -7.03 0.45 -0.11
C CYS A 40 -7.02 -0.92 -0.81
N GLU A 41 -8.02 -1.77 -0.55
CA GLU A 41 -8.19 -3.04 -1.27
C GLU A 41 -8.41 -2.81 -2.77
N ASN A 42 -9.25 -1.84 -3.14
CA ASN A 42 -9.44 -1.45 -4.54
C ASN A 42 -8.14 -0.94 -5.19
N ILE A 43 -7.35 -0.15 -4.47
CA ILE A 43 -6.03 0.31 -4.95
C ILE A 43 -5.08 -0.87 -5.20
N ILE A 44 -5.08 -1.86 -4.31
CA ILE A 44 -4.25 -3.07 -4.45
C ILE A 44 -4.71 -3.91 -5.65
N ILE A 45 -6.01 -3.98 -5.91
CA ILE A 45 -6.57 -4.63 -7.11
C ILE A 45 -6.16 -3.85 -8.36
N LEU A 46 -6.28 -2.52 -8.35
CA LEU A 46 -5.88 -1.66 -9.46
C LEU A 46 -4.41 -1.84 -9.83
N ASP A 47 -3.50 -2.00 -8.87
CA ASP A 47 -2.08 -2.25 -9.15
C ASP A 47 -1.85 -3.50 -10.01
N LYS A 48 -2.70 -4.53 -9.89
CA LYS A 48 -2.62 -5.73 -10.75
C LYS A 48 -2.91 -5.42 -12.21
N ASN A 49 -3.85 -4.49 -12.45
CA ASN A 49 -4.34 -4.12 -13.77
C ASN A 49 -3.56 -2.94 -14.37
N ALA A 50 -2.94 -2.10 -13.53
CA ALA A 50 -2.32 -0.84 -13.90
C ALA A 50 -0.85 -0.75 -13.47
N LYS A 51 -0.05 -1.78 -13.80
CA LYS A 51 1.38 -1.88 -13.41
C LYS A 51 2.22 -0.67 -13.85
N PHE A 52 1.81 0.04 -14.89
CA PHE A 52 2.46 1.27 -15.36
C PHE A 52 2.44 2.40 -14.32
N ILE A 53 1.48 2.40 -13.39
CA ILE A 53 1.36 3.40 -12.32
C ILE A 53 2.42 3.18 -11.23
N LYS A 54 2.94 1.95 -11.09
CA LYS A 54 3.97 1.57 -10.09
C LYS A 54 3.53 1.88 -8.67
N ILE A 55 2.34 1.41 -8.28
CA ILE A 55 1.77 1.67 -6.96
C ILE A 55 2.61 0.93 -5.90
N MET A 56 3.04 1.66 -4.86
CA MET A 56 3.71 1.05 -3.71
C MET A 56 2.70 0.36 -2.78
N VAL A 57 2.21 -0.81 -3.19
CA VAL A 57 1.23 -1.65 -2.49
C VAL A 57 1.46 -1.78 -0.96
N PRO A 58 2.71 -1.94 -0.47
CA PRO A 58 2.96 -2.08 0.97
C PRO A 58 2.51 -0.87 1.80
N LEU A 59 2.47 0.33 1.22
CA LEU A 59 1.91 1.51 1.89
C LEU A 59 0.42 1.35 2.18
N PHE A 60 -0.34 0.77 1.24
CA PHE A 60 -1.78 0.59 1.39
C PHE A 60 -2.11 -0.58 2.31
N GLN A 61 -1.32 -1.66 2.27
CA GLN A 61 -1.43 -2.74 3.27
C GLN A 61 -1.19 -2.24 4.70
N LYS A 62 -0.18 -1.37 4.90
CA LYS A 62 0.04 -0.70 6.19
C LYS A 62 -1.18 0.10 6.65
N GLU A 63 -1.83 0.82 5.74
CA GLU A 63 -3.00 1.65 6.06
C GLU A 63 -4.22 0.80 6.40
N ILE A 64 -4.43 -0.33 5.71
CA ILE A 64 -5.44 -1.33 6.08
C ILE A 64 -5.17 -1.86 7.49
N GLY A 65 -3.92 -2.27 7.79
CA GLY A 65 -3.56 -2.76 9.12
C GLY A 65 -3.81 -1.73 10.22
N ASN A 66 -3.50 -0.45 9.97
CA ASN A 66 -3.82 0.65 10.89
C ASN A 66 -5.33 0.81 11.10
N ALA A 67 -6.13 0.70 10.03
CA ALA A 67 -7.58 0.81 10.10
C ALA A 67 -8.21 -0.34 10.90
N HIS A 68 -7.82 -1.59 10.64
CA HIS A 68 -8.26 -2.73 11.45
C HIS A 68 -7.89 -2.58 12.92
N LEU A 69 -6.67 -2.09 13.21
CA LEU A 69 -6.25 -1.83 14.59
C LEU A 69 -7.16 -0.79 15.27
N LYS A 70 -7.56 0.27 14.55
CA LYS A 70 -8.48 1.29 15.09
C LYS A 70 -9.90 0.78 15.31
N LEU A 71 -10.30 -0.26 14.58
CA LEU A 71 -11.58 -0.95 14.75
C LEU A 71 -11.52 -2.08 15.80
N GLY A 72 -10.35 -2.33 16.42
CA GLY A 72 -10.16 -3.40 17.40
C GLY A 72 -9.92 -4.78 16.79
N ASN A 73 -9.79 -4.88 15.46
CA ASN A 73 -9.60 -6.13 14.73
C ASN A 73 -8.11 -6.51 14.70
N ASN A 74 -7.57 -6.92 15.85
CA ASN A 74 -6.13 -7.18 16.02
C ASN A 74 -5.59 -8.29 15.10
N LYS A 75 -6.39 -9.32 14.82
CA LYS A 75 -5.98 -10.44 13.94
C LYS A 75 -5.69 -9.94 12.52
N ASP A 76 -6.61 -9.20 11.94
CA ASP A 76 -6.47 -8.67 10.58
C ASP A 76 -5.38 -7.59 10.53
N ALA A 77 -5.30 -6.75 11.56
CA ALA A 77 -4.22 -5.77 11.68
C ALA A 77 -2.84 -6.43 11.62
N LYS A 78 -2.63 -7.53 12.35
CA LYS A 78 -1.39 -8.31 12.29
C LYS A 78 -1.12 -8.85 10.89
N GLY A 79 -2.13 -9.46 10.26
CA GLY A 79 -2.01 -10.01 8.91
C GLY A 79 -1.54 -8.95 7.90
N TYR A 80 -2.17 -7.78 7.90
CA TYR A 80 -1.81 -6.70 7.00
C TYR A 80 -0.47 -6.03 7.31
N TYR A 81 -0.07 -5.94 8.57
CA TYR A 81 1.28 -5.47 8.93
C TYR A 81 2.37 -6.43 8.44
N ASN A 82 2.17 -7.75 8.55
CA ASN A 82 3.09 -8.74 8.00
C ASN A 82 3.23 -8.60 6.49
N LEU A 83 2.11 -8.51 5.76
CA LEU A 83 2.11 -8.30 4.31
C LEU A 83 2.88 -7.03 3.90
N ALA A 84 2.66 -5.92 4.62
CA ALA A 84 3.37 -4.68 4.36
C ALA A 84 4.88 -4.81 4.60
N ILE A 85 5.31 -5.44 5.70
CA ILE A 85 6.73 -5.68 6.00
C ILE A 85 7.38 -6.51 4.91
N GLU A 86 6.77 -7.63 4.51
CA GLU A 86 7.27 -8.50 3.45
C GLU A 86 7.40 -7.73 2.13
N GLY A 87 6.39 -6.95 1.77
CA GLY A 87 6.42 -6.14 0.56
C GLY A 87 7.49 -5.04 0.57
N PHE A 88 7.74 -4.39 1.71
CA PHE A 88 8.86 -3.44 1.84
C PHE A 88 10.21 -4.15 1.71
N LYS A 89 10.39 -5.31 2.36
CA LYS A 89 11.62 -6.13 2.26
C LYS A 89 11.87 -6.57 0.81
N LEU A 90 10.83 -7.00 0.10
CA LEU A 90 10.91 -7.38 -1.31
C LEU A 90 11.29 -6.20 -2.21
N TYR A 91 10.63 -5.05 -2.05
CA TYR A 91 10.95 -3.85 -2.82
C TYR A 91 12.42 -3.44 -2.67
N ARG A 92 12.95 -3.51 -1.44
CA ARG A 92 14.36 -3.23 -1.15
C ARG A 92 15.32 -4.20 -1.82
N LYS A 93 14.93 -5.46 -2.01
CA LYS A 93 15.74 -6.49 -2.66
C LYS A 93 15.76 -6.34 -4.19
N GLU A 94 14.62 -5.98 -4.78
CA GLU A 94 14.42 -6.03 -6.23
C GLU A 94 14.63 -4.70 -6.96
N LYS A 95 14.51 -3.57 -6.25
CA LYS A 95 14.59 -2.24 -6.87
C LYS A 95 15.85 -1.52 -6.44
N SER A 96 16.40 -0.74 -7.36
CA SER A 96 17.42 0.25 -7.03
C SER A 96 16.77 1.29 -6.12
N LEU A 97 17.17 1.26 -4.85
CA LEU A 97 16.73 2.22 -3.86
C LEU A 97 17.36 3.58 -4.15
N LYS A 98 16.59 4.65 -3.96
CA LYS A 98 17.16 6.00 -4.02
C LYS A 98 18.05 6.25 -2.80
N ASN A 99 17.65 5.70 -1.64
CA ASN A 99 18.43 5.73 -0.41
C ASN A 99 18.47 4.32 0.21
N SER A 100 19.64 3.88 0.67
CA SER A 100 19.81 2.59 1.34
C SER A 100 18.90 2.42 2.58
N ASN A 101 18.41 3.52 3.16
CA ASN A 101 17.50 3.52 4.30
C ASN A 101 16.00 3.56 3.94
N ASP A 102 15.64 3.63 2.66
CA ASP A 102 14.24 3.68 2.23
C ASP A 102 13.44 2.50 2.81
N TRP A 103 12.33 2.78 3.47
CA TRP A 103 11.40 1.80 4.07
C TRP A 103 11.90 1.06 5.33
N LEU A 104 13.16 1.20 5.75
CA LEU A 104 13.64 0.56 7.01
C LEU A 104 12.85 1.05 8.22
N LYS A 105 12.64 2.36 8.32
CA LYS A 105 11.85 2.95 9.41
C LYS A 105 10.41 2.45 9.43
N ASP A 106 9.79 2.26 8.27
CA ASP A 106 8.43 1.70 8.18
C ASP A 106 8.40 0.25 8.66
N ILE A 107 9.38 -0.57 8.26
CA ILE A 107 9.53 -1.95 8.73
C ILE A 107 9.67 -1.98 10.26
N ASP A 108 10.60 -1.21 10.82
CA ASP A 108 10.86 -1.18 12.27
C ASP A 108 9.61 -0.76 13.06
N LEU A 109 8.89 0.25 12.57
CA LEU A 109 7.64 0.71 13.20
C LEU A 109 6.55 -0.37 13.18
N LEU A 110 6.43 -1.11 12.07
CA LEU A 110 5.46 -2.19 11.94
C LEU A 110 5.83 -3.40 12.80
N GLU A 111 7.10 -3.80 12.83
CA GLU A 111 7.60 -4.87 13.69
C GLU A 111 7.38 -4.53 15.18
N ASN A 112 7.60 -3.28 15.58
CA ASN A 112 7.30 -2.82 16.94
C ASN A 112 5.79 -2.82 17.26
N LYS A 113 4.93 -2.49 16.30
CA LYS A 113 3.48 -2.62 16.48
C LYS A 113 3.06 -4.08 16.66
N LEU A 114 3.58 -4.99 15.85
CA LEU A 114 3.29 -6.42 15.94
C LEU A 114 3.66 -6.99 17.31
N LYS A 115 4.84 -6.62 17.85
CA LYS A 115 5.28 -7.02 19.20
C LYS A 115 4.29 -6.60 20.29
N LYS A 116 3.63 -5.45 20.15
CA LYS A 116 2.64 -4.92 21.12
C LYS A 116 1.25 -5.52 20.97
N LEU A 117 0.98 -6.19 19.85
CA LEU A 117 -0.30 -6.85 19.59
C LEU A 117 -0.29 -8.32 20.01
N ASN A 118 0.87 -8.85 20.45
CA ASN A 118 1.03 -10.19 21.00
C ASN A 118 0.55 -10.30 22.44
#